data_AF-A0A8C8ZPD1-F1
#
_entry.id   AF-A0A8C8ZPD1-F1
#
_cell.length_a   1.000
_cell.length_b   1.000
_cell.length_c   1.000
_cell.angle_alpha   90.00
_cell.angle_beta   90.00
_cell.angle_gamma   90.00
#
_symmetry.space_group_name_H-M   'P 1'
#
loop_
_entity.id
_entity.type
_entity.pdbx_description
1 polymer ?
#
loop_
_entity_poly.entity_id
_entity_poly.type
_entity_poly.pdbx_seq_one_letter_code
_entity_poly.pdbx_strand_id
1 'polypeptide(L)'
;EKRIKNSSDMVSIHNEEENAFILDSLKKQWKDPGDILLGMFYDTDDASFKWFDNSNMTFIKWTDQEDDEDLIDTCAFLHTKTGQWTKGNCEVSSVEGTLCKASIPYEKKYLSDNHILISALVVASTVILTVLGAIIWFLYKRNSDSGFTTVFSTAPQSPYNDDCVLVVAEENEYAVQLD
;
A
#
# COMPACT_ATOMS: atom_id res chain seq x y z
N GLU A 1 -3.04 -25.85 17.94
CA GLU A 1 -3.88 -24.71 17.52
C GLU A 1 -3.74 -23.58 18.54
N LYS A 2 -3.25 -22.39 18.16
CA LYS A 2 -3.27 -21.22 19.04
C LYS A 2 -4.49 -20.38 18.68
N ARG A 3 -5.49 -20.31 19.56
CA ARG A 3 -6.58 -19.34 19.41
C ARG A 3 -6.01 -17.94 19.63
N ILE A 4 -6.02 -17.12 18.59
CA ILE A 4 -5.78 -15.68 18.70
C ILE A 4 -7.00 -15.11 19.44
N LYS A 5 -6.81 -14.71 20.69
CA LYS A 5 -7.84 -14.02 21.47
C LYS A 5 -7.71 -12.53 21.16
N ASN A 6 -8.59 -12.01 20.32
CA ASN A 6 -8.74 -10.57 20.17
C ASN A 6 -9.35 -10.03 21.47
N SER A 7 -8.53 -9.43 22.34
CA SER A 7 -9.05 -8.52 23.36
C SER A 7 -9.49 -7.24 22.66
N SER A 8 -10.70 -6.81 22.99
CA SER A 8 -11.32 -5.59 22.48
C SER A 8 -11.84 -4.85 23.70
N ASP A 9 -11.16 -3.77 24.06
CA ASP A 9 -11.47 -2.92 25.19
C ASP A 9 -12.08 -1.60 24.68
N MET A 10 -12.59 -0.75 25.57
CA MET A 10 -13.04 0.59 25.15
C MET A 10 -11.86 1.42 24.62
N VAL A 11 -12.13 2.38 23.74
CA VAL A 11 -11.06 3.14 23.08
C VAL A 11 -10.22 3.97 24.06
N SER A 12 -8.90 3.76 24.01
CA SER A 12 -7.88 4.62 24.63
C SER A 12 -7.14 5.43 23.57
N ILE A 13 -6.71 6.65 23.91
CA ILE A 13 -6.05 7.58 22.98
C ILE A 13 -4.73 8.07 23.57
N HIS A 14 -3.63 7.81 22.86
CA HIS A 14 -2.24 8.04 23.35
C HIS A 14 -1.46 9.11 22.59
N ASN A 15 -2.04 9.68 21.53
CA ASN A 15 -1.42 10.73 20.72
C ASN A 15 -2.45 11.43 19.82
N GLU A 16 -2.04 12.55 19.22
CA GLU A 16 -2.86 13.36 18.33
C GLU A 16 -3.21 12.60 17.03
N GLU A 17 -2.31 11.77 16.52
CA GLU A 17 -2.52 10.97 15.31
C GLU A 17 -3.64 9.93 15.50
N GLU A 18 -3.68 9.27 16.65
CA GLU A 18 -4.74 8.33 17.04
C GLU A 18 -6.09 9.05 17.21
N ASN A 19 -6.09 10.21 17.88
CA ASN A 19 -7.27 11.06 18.01
C ASN A 19 -7.82 11.50 16.63
N ALA A 20 -6.94 11.94 15.73
CA ALA A 20 -7.30 12.33 14.37
C ALA A 20 -7.81 11.15 13.52
N PHE A 21 -7.18 9.97 13.64
CA PHE A 21 -7.60 8.74 12.97
C PHE A 21 -9.00 8.30 13.41
N ILE A 22 -9.30 8.38 14.71
CA ILE A 22 -10.63 8.08 15.25
C ILE A 22 -11.68 9.02 14.65
N LEU A 23 -11.41 10.34 14.62
CA LEU A 23 -12.34 11.33 14.08
C LEU A 23 -12.61 11.15 12.58
N ASP A 24 -11.58 10.84 11.78
CA ASP A 24 -11.71 10.53 10.36
C ASP A 24 -12.51 9.23 10.14
N SER A 25 -12.26 8.20 10.95
CA SER A 25 -12.99 6.93 10.91
C SER A 25 -14.48 7.12 11.25
N LEU A 26 -14.78 7.89 12.30
CA LEU A 26 -16.15 8.22 12.70
C LEU A 26 -16.88 8.99 11.59
N LYS A 27 -16.25 10.01 11.00
CA LYS A 27 -16.81 10.81 9.88
C LYS A 27 -17.08 10.00 8.61
N LYS A 28 -16.29 8.94 8.37
CA LYS A 28 -16.47 8.03 7.22
C LYS A 28 -17.61 7.03 7.41
N GLN A 29 -17.79 6.55 8.65
CA GLN A 29 -18.73 5.45 8.94
C GLN A 29 -20.08 5.92 9.49
N TRP A 30 -20.15 7.12 10.08
CA TRP A 30 -21.34 7.67 10.73
C TRP A 30 -21.59 9.12 10.25
N LYS A 31 -22.87 9.49 10.09
CA LYS A 31 -23.26 10.87 9.79
C LYS A 31 -23.53 11.62 11.08
N ASP A 32 -22.55 12.44 11.48
CA ASP A 32 -22.62 13.34 12.64
C ASP A 32 -23.06 12.66 13.96
N PRO A 33 -22.30 11.67 14.48
CA PRO A 33 -22.69 10.87 15.65
C PRO A 33 -22.45 11.57 17.00
N GLY A 34 -22.66 12.90 17.04
CA GLY A 34 -22.54 13.73 18.24
C GLY A 34 -21.23 13.55 19.01
N ASP A 35 -21.38 13.09 20.26
CA ASP A 35 -20.30 12.83 21.21
C ASP A 35 -20.21 11.32 21.49
N ILE A 36 -18.99 10.77 21.40
CA ILE A 36 -18.73 9.32 21.54
C ILE A 36 -18.09 9.03 22.90
N LEU A 37 -18.65 8.07 23.65
CA LEU A 37 -18.06 7.63 24.93
C LEU A 37 -16.65 7.03 24.69
N LEU A 38 -15.66 7.60 25.37
CA LEU A 38 -14.30 7.10 25.43
C LEU A 38 -14.16 6.03 26.51
N GLY A 39 -13.10 5.23 26.43
CA GLY A 39 -12.73 4.25 27.45
C GLY A 39 -12.12 4.85 28.71
N MET A 40 -12.56 6.04 29.14
CA MET A 40 -11.99 6.77 30.27
C MET A 40 -13.04 7.13 31.31
N PHE A 41 -12.69 6.90 32.58
CA PHE A 41 -13.49 7.16 33.77
C PHE A 41 -12.67 7.94 34.80
N TYR A 42 -13.35 8.62 35.72
CA TYR A 42 -12.75 9.24 36.89
C TYR A 42 -12.64 8.22 38.03
N ASP A 43 -11.42 8.00 38.52
CA ASP A 43 -11.14 7.18 39.69
C ASP A 43 -11.19 8.06 40.94
N THR A 44 -12.12 7.78 41.84
CA THR A 44 -12.35 8.55 43.07
C THR A 44 -11.36 8.24 44.19
N ASP A 45 -10.70 7.08 44.16
CA ASP A 45 -9.68 6.70 45.15
C ASP A 45 -8.34 7.41 44.84
N ASP A 46 -7.96 7.46 43.56
CA ASP A 46 -6.74 8.14 43.08
C ASP A 46 -6.99 9.58 42.59
N ALA A 47 -8.21 10.10 42.74
CA ALA A 47 -8.66 11.44 42.32
C ALA A 47 -8.18 11.86 40.91
N SER A 48 -8.29 10.94 39.94
CA SER A 48 -7.70 11.12 38.60
C SER A 48 -8.42 10.33 37.51
N PHE A 49 -8.33 10.82 36.26
CA PHE A 49 -8.86 10.11 35.10
C PHE A 49 -7.96 8.95 34.67
N LYS A 50 -8.56 7.79 34.36
CA LYS A 50 -7.87 6.57 33.93
C LYS A 50 -8.56 5.90 32.74
N TRP A 51 -7.78 5.17 31.94
CA TRP A 51 -8.30 4.32 30.86
C TRP A 51 -8.72 2.93 31.38
N PHE A 52 -9.86 2.40 30.91
CA PHE A 52 -10.35 1.05 31.23
C PHE A 52 -9.41 -0.08 30.76
N ASP A 53 -8.58 0.15 29.75
CA ASP A 53 -7.57 -0.82 29.29
C ASP A 53 -6.30 -0.83 30.17
N ASN A 54 -6.27 -0.02 31.24
CA ASN A 54 -5.14 0.16 32.17
C ASN A 54 -3.87 0.73 31.49
N SER A 55 -4.02 1.39 30.34
CA SER A 55 -2.93 2.12 29.69
C SER A 55 -2.65 3.46 30.38
N ASN A 56 -1.43 3.98 30.21
CA ASN A 56 -1.03 5.22 30.84
C ASN A 56 -1.67 6.46 30.18
N MET A 57 -1.99 7.47 30.98
CA MET A 57 -2.49 8.77 30.53
C MET A 57 -1.38 9.61 29.87
N THR A 58 -1.00 9.26 28.63
CA THR A 58 0.12 9.89 27.90
C THR A 58 -0.26 11.12 27.08
N PHE A 59 -1.57 11.30 26.84
CA PHE A 59 -2.12 12.35 25.98
C PHE A 59 -3.45 12.81 26.56
N ILE A 60 -3.72 14.12 26.49
CA ILE A 60 -4.96 14.75 26.94
C ILE A 60 -5.41 15.79 25.93
N LYS A 61 -6.72 15.87 25.69
CA LYS A 61 -7.31 16.85 24.78
C LYS A 61 -8.67 17.36 25.27
N TRP A 62 -8.75 17.64 26.57
CA TRP A 62 -9.92 18.25 27.19
C TRP A 62 -10.31 19.55 26.47
N THR A 63 -11.61 19.83 26.40
CA THR A 63 -12.11 21.18 26.13
C THR A 63 -11.86 22.06 27.35
N ASP A 64 -11.78 23.38 27.14
CA ASP A 64 -11.82 24.37 28.22
C ASP A 64 -13.25 24.40 28.80
N GLN A 65 -13.56 23.47 29.70
CA GLN A 65 -14.75 23.43 30.55
C GLN A 65 -14.39 23.90 31.96
N GLU A 66 -15.38 24.40 32.71
CA GLU A 66 -15.19 24.68 34.14
C GLU A 66 -14.86 23.37 34.88
N ASP A 67 -14.10 23.47 35.98
CA ASP A 67 -13.81 22.32 36.81
C ASP A 67 -15.04 21.96 37.64
N ASP A 68 -15.84 21.02 37.14
CA ASP A 68 -16.96 20.43 37.86
C ASP A 68 -16.51 19.96 39.26
N GLU A 69 -17.15 20.48 40.31
CA GLU A 69 -16.82 20.17 41.71
C GLU A 69 -17.21 18.74 42.11
N ASP A 70 -18.11 18.10 41.35
CA ASP A 70 -18.54 16.71 41.53
C ASP A 70 -18.16 15.88 40.30
N LEU A 71 -17.12 15.06 40.46
CA LEU A 71 -16.60 14.14 39.43
C LEU A 71 -17.01 12.69 39.68
N ILE A 72 -17.93 12.43 40.62
CA ILE A 72 -18.45 11.08 40.87
C ILE A 72 -19.19 10.59 39.61
N ASP A 73 -19.00 9.32 39.25
CA ASP A 73 -19.55 8.68 38.06
C ASP A 73 -19.32 9.47 36.75
N THR A 74 -18.18 10.17 36.65
CA THR A 74 -17.78 10.94 35.48
C THR A 74 -16.96 10.10 34.50
N CYS A 75 -17.42 10.06 33.26
CA CYS A 75 -16.76 9.49 32.09
C CYS A 75 -16.33 10.62 31.13
N ALA A 76 -15.50 10.26 30.14
CA ALA A 76 -15.08 11.19 29.10
C ALA A 76 -15.73 10.88 27.74
N PHE A 77 -16.07 11.94 27.01
CA PHE A 77 -16.69 11.84 25.68
C PHE A 77 -15.87 12.61 24.64
N LEU A 78 -15.70 12.04 23.44
CA LEU A 78 -15.04 12.67 22.30
C LEU A 78 -16.08 13.42 21.46
N HIS A 79 -15.98 14.75 21.43
CA HIS A 79 -16.81 15.57 20.57
C HIS A 79 -16.32 15.49 19.12
N THR A 80 -17.10 14.83 18.24
CA THR A 80 -16.63 14.42 16.91
C THR A 80 -16.37 15.57 15.92
N LYS A 81 -16.85 16.77 16.24
CA LYS A 81 -16.66 17.99 15.44
C LYS A 81 -15.32 18.66 15.73
N THR A 82 -14.98 18.81 17.01
CA THR A 82 -13.76 19.51 17.48
C THR A 82 -12.57 18.57 17.70
N GLY A 83 -12.84 17.29 18.01
CA GLY A 83 -11.82 16.35 18.42
C GLY A 83 -11.29 16.59 19.84
N GLN A 84 -12.01 17.37 20.64
CA GLN A 84 -11.74 17.59 22.07
C GLN A 84 -12.60 16.66 22.93
N TRP A 85 -12.21 16.52 24.19
CA TRP A 85 -12.86 15.63 25.15
C TRP A 85 -13.65 16.44 26.19
N THR A 86 -14.87 16.02 26.48
CA THR A 86 -15.75 16.61 27.49
C THR A 86 -15.90 15.68 28.69
N LYS A 87 -16.11 16.24 29.88
CA LYS A 87 -16.54 15.50 31.07
C LYS A 87 -18.06 15.28 31.00
N GLY A 88 -18.57 14.15 31.50
CA GLY A 88 -20.01 13.90 31.59
C GLY A 88 -20.33 12.62 32.36
N ASN A 89 -21.57 12.47 32.82
CA ASN A 89 -21.99 11.31 33.60
C ASN A 89 -21.96 9.99 32.78
N CYS A 90 -21.49 8.89 33.37
CA CYS A 90 -21.36 7.59 32.72
C CYS A 90 -22.70 6.90 32.38
N GLU A 91 -23.78 7.17 33.11
CA GLU A 91 -25.10 6.53 32.95
C GLU A 91 -25.98 7.18 31.86
N VAL A 92 -25.45 8.12 31.08
CA VAL A 92 -26.20 8.85 30.06
C VAL A 92 -26.72 7.89 28.97
N SER A 93 -28.02 7.66 28.96
CA SER A 93 -28.74 6.77 28.02
C SER A 93 -28.82 7.30 26.57
N SER A 94 -28.02 8.32 26.23
CA SER A 94 -27.97 8.98 24.91
C SER A 94 -26.64 8.80 24.17
N VAL A 95 -25.75 7.89 24.61
CA VAL A 95 -24.53 7.58 23.85
C VAL A 95 -24.91 6.88 22.54
N GLU A 96 -24.70 7.53 21.39
CA GLU A 96 -25.03 6.98 20.07
C GLU A 96 -24.12 5.81 19.65
N GLY A 97 -23.00 5.60 20.38
CA GLY A 97 -22.21 4.37 20.36
C GLY A 97 -20.94 4.45 21.21
N THR A 98 -20.48 3.31 21.72
CA THR A 98 -19.14 3.17 22.32
C THR A 98 -18.15 2.71 21.26
N LEU A 99 -16.98 3.35 21.17
CA LEU A 99 -15.91 2.91 20.29
C LEU A 99 -14.98 1.93 21.02
N CYS A 100 -14.68 0.80 20.37
CA CYS A 100 -13.79 -0.22 20.91
C CYS A 100 -12.46 -0.29 20.14
N LYS A 101 -11.39 -0.59 20.86
CA LYS A 101 -10.02 -0.75 20.35
C LYS A 101 -9.59 -2.20 20.55
N ALA A 102 -9.25 -2.87 19.46
CA ALA A 102 -8.80 -4.25 19.49
C ALA A 102 -7.30 -4.34 19.20
N SER A 103 -6.54 -4.92 20.12
CA SER A 103 -5.15 -5.26 19.84
C SER A 103 -5.10 -6.49 18.93
N ILE A 104 -4.81 -6.31 17.64
CA ILE A 104 -4.56 -7.41 16.72
C ILE A 104 -3.11 -7.88 16.95
N PRO A 105 -2.86 -9.12 17.38
CA PRO A 105 -1.50 -9.64 17.44
C PRO A 105 -0.99 -9.81 16.00
N TYR A 106 -0.16 -8.87 15.54
CA TYR A 106 0.50 -8.93 14.24
C TYR A 106 1.53 -10.09 14.22
N GLU A 107 1.06 -11.32 14.05
CA GLU A 107 1.88 -12.44 13.58
C GLU A 107 2.48 -12.05 12.22
N LYS A 108 3.75 -11.62 12.20
CA LYS A 108 4.54 -11.29 11.00
C LYS A 108 4.81 -12.50 10.07
N LYS A 109 3.92 -13.49 10.07
CA LYS A 109 4.16 -14.82 9.48
C LYS A 109 3.67 -14.97 8.05
N TYR A 110 2.71 -14.16 7.61
CA TYR A 110 2.13 -14.26 6.26
C TYR A 110 2.84 -13.42 5.19
N LEU A 111 3.61 -12.39 5.57
CA LEU A 111 4.28 -11.50 4.61
C LEU A 111 5.75 -11.87 4.32
N SER A 112 6.40 -12.67 5.18
CA SER A 112 7.83 -13.01 5.03
C SER A 112 8.04 -14.11 3.98
N ASP A 113 7.52 -15.31 4.27
CA ASP A 113 7.97 -16.52 3.56
C ASP A 113 7.47 -16.55 2.10
N ASN A 114 6.20 -16.20 1.88
CA ASN A 114 5.63 -16.13 0.54
C ASN A 114 6.28 -15.02 -0.32
N HIS A 115 6.59 -13.85 0.27
CA HIS A 115 7.20 -12.76 -0.49
C HIS A 115 8.65 -13.09 -0.93
N ILE A 116 9.42 -13.77 -0.06
CA ILE A 116 10.76 -14.25 -0.40
C ILE A 116 10.70 -15.31 -1.51
N LEU A 117 9.78 -16.28 -1.40
CA LEU A 117 9.61 -17.33 -2.41
C LEU A 117 9.15 -16.78 -3.77
N ILE A 118 8.18 -15.86 -3.77
CA ILE A 118 7.69 -15.20 -4.99
C ILE A 118 8.82 -14.35 -5.62
N SER A 119 9.53 -13.55 -4.82
CA SER A 119 10.66 -12.75 -5.30
C SER A 119 11.76 -13.62 -5.92
N ALA A 120 12.12 -14.73 -5.28
CA ALA A 120 13.12 -15.66 -5.80
C ALA A 120 12.68 -16.31 -7.13
N LEU A 121 11.42 -16.72 -7.23
CA LEU A 121 10.86 -17.34 -8.43
C LEU A 121 10.79 -16.36 -9.62
N VAL A 122 10.43 -15.10 -9.37
CA VAL A 122 10.44 -14.03 -10.39
C VAL A 122 11.86 -13.77 -10.88
N VAL A 123 12.83 -13.59 -9.97
CA VAL A 123 14.24 -13.37 -10.34
C VAL A 123 14.78 -14.54 -11.17
N ALA A 124 14.59 -15.79 -10.72
CA ALA A 124 15.03 -16.97 -11.46
C ALA A 124 14.42 -17.03 -12.88
N SER A 125 13.12 -16.74 -13.01
CA SER A 125 12.42 -16.72 -14.30
C SER A 125 12.97 -15.66 -15.26
N THR A 126 13.25 -14.44 -14.77
CA THR A 126 13.83 -13.37 -15.60
C THR A 126 15.24 -13.72 -16.09
N VAL A 127 16.08 -14.32 -15.24
CA VAL A 127 17.43 -14.77 -15.63
C VAL A 127 17.34 -15.86 -16.70
N ILE A 128 16.47 -16.85 -16.54
CA ILE A 128 16.29 -17.92 -17.53
C ILE A 128 15.86 -17.35 -18.89
N LEU A 129 14.89 -16.42 -18.92
CA LEU A 129 14.43 -15.80 -20.17
C LEU A 129 15.51 -14.98 -20.87
N THR A 130 16.32 -14.21 -20.13
CA THR A 130 17.44 -13.44 -20.73
C THR A 130 18.52 -14.36 -21.32
N VAL A 131 18.86 -15.46 -20.63
CA VAL A 131 19.83 -16.45 -21.12
C VAL A 131 19.31 -17.16 -22.36
N LEU A 132 18.05 -17.62 -22.36
CA LEU A 132 17.43 -18.25 -23.54
C LEU A 132 17.37 -17.29 -24.74
N GLY A 133 17.00 -16.03 -24.51
CA GLY A 133 16.99 -14.99 -25.54
C GLY A 133 18.38 -14.77 -26.15
N ALA A 134 19.43 -14.68 -25.32
CA ALA A 134 20.81 -14.54 -25.77
C ALA A 134 21.30 -15.75 -26.58
N ILE A 135 20.95 -16.98 -26.16
CA ILE A 135 21.29 -18.22 -26.89
C ILE A 135 20.59 -18.25 -28.25
N ILE A 136 19.29 -17.96 -28.30
CA ILE A 136 18.50 -17.93 -29.55
C ILE A 136 19.09 -16.89 -30.52
N TRP A 137 19.40 -15.69 -30.03
CA TRP A 137 20.03 -14.63 -30.81
C TRP A 137 21.40 -15.05 -31.35
N PHE A 138 22.24 -15.68 -30.53
CA PHE A 138 23.56 -16.17 -30.95
C PHE A 138 23.45 -17.28 -32.02
N LEU A 139 22.52 -18.23 -31.85
CA LEU A 139 22.27 -19.29 -32.83
C LEU A 139 21.73 -18.72 -34.16
N TYR A 140 20.80 -17.76 -34.09
CA TYR A 140 20.27 -17.06 -35.26
C TYR A 140 21.37 -16.31 -36.00
N LYS A 141 22.19 -15.52 -35.29
CA LYS A 141 23.32 -14.79 -35.88
C LYS A 141 24.34 -15.73 -36.52
N ARG A 142 24.72 -16.81 -35.84
CA ARG A 142 25.63 -17.83 -36.40
C ARG A 142 25.05 -18.46 -37.67
N ASN A 143 23.75 -18.75 -37.71
CA ASN A 143 23.10 -19.27 -38.92
C ASN A 143 23.08 -18.25 -40.07
N SER A 144 22.92 -16.95 -39.76
CA SER A 144 23.01 -15.87 -40.73
C SER A 144 24.43 -15.74 -41.33
N ASP A 145 25.48 -15.84 -40.52
CA ASP A 145 26.87 -15.87 -40.99
C ASP A 145 27.23 -17.18 -41.72
N SER A 146 26.53 -18.28 -41.43
CA SER A 146 26.72 -19.59 -42.09
C SER A 146 26.13 -19.66 -43.50
N GLY A 147 25.44 -18.61 -43.96
CA GLY A 147 24.87 -18.51 -45.31
C GLY A 147 25.88 -18.32 -46.44
N PHE A 148 27.19 -18.22 -46.12
CA PHE A 148 28.26 -18.03 -47.11
C PHE A 148 29.34 -19.11 -46.98
N THR A 149 29.17 -20.25 -47.66
CA THR A 149 30.28 -21.18 -47.94
C THR A 149 30.57 -21.21 -49.44
N THR A 150 31.79 -20.82 -49.77
CA THR A 150 32.30 -20.76 -51.15
C THR A 150 32.46 -22.16 -51.74
N VAL A 151 31.63 -22.54 -52.70
CA VAL A 151 31.81 -23.77 -53.47
C VAL A 151 32.92 -23.53 -54.51
N PHE A 152 34.14 -23.98 -54.20
CA PHE A 152 35.24 -24.00 -55.16
C PHE A 152 35.08 -25.21 -56.11
N SER A 153 34.16 -25.10 -57.06
CA SER A 153 34.03 -26.05 -58.18
C SER A 153 34.82 -25.55 -59.38
N THR A 154 35.84 -26.31 -59.78
CA THR A 154 36.59 -26.09 -61.01
C THR A 154 35.68 -26.33 -62.23
N ALA A 155 35.34 -25.27 -62.96
CA ALA A 155 34.62 -25.37 -64.23
C ALA A 155 35.59 -25.46 -65.42
N PRO A 156 35.38 -26.39 -66.37
CA PRO A 156 36.01 -26.32 -67.70
C PRO A 156 35.47 -25.16 -68.55
N GLN A 157 36.17 -24.86 -69.64
CA GLN A 157 36.02 -23.63 -70.44
C GLN A 157 34.69 -23.47 -71.22
N SER A 158 34.14 -22.24 -71.18
CA SER A 158 33.60 -21.46 -72.33
C SER A 158 32.35 -21.99 -73.08
N PRO A 159 31.69 -21.22 -74.00
CA PRO A 159 31.69 -19.76 -74.25
C PRO A 159 30.29 -19.09 -74.21
N TYR A 160 30.21 -17.74 -74.09
CA TYR A 160 29.07 -16.85 -74.48
C TYR A 160 27.66 -17.17 -73.89
N ASN A 161 26.71 -16.28 -73.62
CA ASN A 161 26.58 -14.83 -73.47
C ASN A 161 25.33 -14.61 -72.56
N ASP A 162 24.86 -13.43 -72.16
CA ASP A 162 25.15 -12.05 -72.59
C ASP A 162 25.08 -11.07 -71.39
N ASP A 163 25.13 -9.76 -71.63
CA ASP A 163 25.11 -8.69 -70.62
C ASP A 163 23.75 -8.48 -69.92
N CYS A 164 23.76 -8.18 -68.62
CA CYS A 164 22.58 -7.83 -67.82
C CYS A 164 22.85 -6.58 -66.97
N VAL A 165 22.69 -5.41 -67.60
CA VAL A 165 22.70 -4.11 -66.92
C VAL A 165 21.44 -3.95 -66.07
N LEU A 166 21.63 -3.67 -64.78
CA LEU A 166 20.61 -3.08 -63.90
C LEU A 166 21.30 -2.10 -62.96
N VAL A 167 21.29 -0.83 -63.34
CA VAL A 167 21.84 0.27 -62.54
C VAL A 167 20.88 0.60 -61.40
N VAL A 168 21.44 0.85 -60.23
CA VAL A 168 20.72 0.98 -58.95
C VAL A 168 20.22 2.42 -58.74
N ALA A 169 19.01 2.52 -58.19
CA ALA A 169 18.45 3.60 -57.37
C ALA A 169 18.33 5.05 -57.94
N GLU A 170 17.08 5.48 -58.02
CA GLU A 170 16.49 6.49 -57.11
C GLU A 170 16.92 7.98 -57.16
N GLU A 171 15.90 8.82 -56.92
CA GLU A 171 15.94 10.22 -56.48
C GLU A 171 16.68 11.29 -57.31
N ASN A 172 15.88 12.12 -57.98
CA ASN A 172 15.85 13.54 -57.62
C ASN A 172 14.48 14.18 -57.89
N GLU A 173 13.97 14.90 -56.88
CA GLU A 173 12.81 15.78 -56.98
C GLU A 173 13.08 16.96 -57.93
N TYR A 174 12.05 17.38 -58.69
CA TYR A 174 11.90 18.78 -59.09
C TYR A 174 10.42 19.16 -59.05
N ALA A 175 10.09 20.17 -58.26
CA ALA A 175 8.75 20.73 -58.20
C ALA A 175 8.45 21.58 -59.44
N VAL A 176 7.19 21.55 -59.91
CA VAL A 176 6.61 22.57 -60.79
C VAL A 176 5.21 22.91 -60.26
N GLN A 177 4.94 24.21 -60.07
CA GLN A 177 3.61 24.75 -59.70
C GLN A 177 2.84 25.23 -60.93
N LEU A 178 1.59 25.65 -60.69
CA LEU A 178 0.55 26.19 -61.60
C LEU A 178 -0.23 25.11 -62.39
N ASP A 179 -1.56 25.17 -62.48
CA ASP A 179 -2.56 26.14 -61.95
C ASP A 179 -3.66 25.42 -61.13
#